data_AF-A0AAD2E9F3-F1
#
_entry.id   AF-A0AAD2E9F3-F1
#
_cell.length_a   1.000
_cell.length_b   1.000
_cell.length_c   1.000
_cell.angle_alpha   90.00
_cell.angle_beta   90.00
_cell.angle_gamma   90.00
#
_symmetry.space_group_name_H-M   'P 1'
#
loop_
_entity.id
_entity.type
_entity.pdbx_description
1 polymer ?
#
loop_
_entity_poly.entity_id
_entity_poly.type
_entity_poly.pdbx_seq_one_letter_code
_entity_poly.pdbx_strand_id
1 'polypeptide(L)'
;MSDSETAEVTMKKDNMKGRRSVYIQAVAIGEERESFSIHCELTRRLRIYYCKDGRHWLIFDSVQDLMLQGGGIFNGNGNVWWKNSCKIDKSKPCMDAPTALTLYKCKNLVVKDLKIQDAQQIHVSFQKCTNVQASSLTISSPEESPNTDGIHVTNTQNIQISNCAIGTGDDYISIVNGSQNVQATDITCGPGHGISIGSLGFGNSEAYVSDVVVNGAQLSGTTNGVRIKTWQGGSGSVSNIKFKNVEMQNVKNPIIVDQNYCDQAEACIEQSSTVQVKNVVYQNIKGTSASNVAIYLDCSKSSPCQGIVLQNVKLVRKGEGSVKATCNNIVNLEKVGTVSPLCPQSHSQFEFVNSK
;
A
#
# COMPACT_ATOMS: atom_id res chain seq x y z
N MET A 1 22.85 27.79 11.74
CA MET A 1 23.44 26.72 12.58
C MET A 1 22.39 25.66 12.79
N SER A 2 22.79 24.40 12.95
CA SER A 2 21.90 23.24 12.94
C SER A 2 21.71 22.68 14.35
N ASP A 3 20.70 23.18 15.05
CA ASP A 3 20.29 22.63 16.33
C ASP A 3 19.24 21.54 16.09
N SER A 4 19.71 20.31 15.96
CA SER A 4 18.88 19.11 15.78
C SER A 4 18.70 18.41 17.13
N GLU A 5 17.52 18.55 17.74
CA GLU A 5 17.21 17.99 19.06
C GLU A 5 16.61 16.56 19.01
N THR A 6 16.98 15.72 19.99
CA THR A 6 16.30 14.49 20.49
C THR A 6 16.25 13.24 19.57
N ALA A 7 16.22 11.98 20.05
CA ALA A 7 16.13 11.40 21.41
C ALA A 7 16.91 10.05 21.54
N GLU A 8 17.11 9.53 22.76
CA GLU A 8 17.77 8.23 23.03
C GLU A 8 16.80 7.15 23.59
N VAL A 9 16.99 5.86 23.24
CA VAL A 9 15.92 4.82 23.24
C VAL A 9 16.27 3.59 24.09
N THR A 10 15.42 3.21 25.06
CA THR A 10 15.78 2.20 26.09
C THR A 10 14.52 1.42 26.70
N MET A 11 14.59 0.40 27.61
CA MET A 11 13.50 -0.61 27.98
C MET A 11 13.73 -1.44 29.32
N LYS A 12 12.75 -2.02 30.09
CA LYS A 12 12.89 -3.10 31.18
C LYS A 12 11.53 -3.50 31.86
N LYS A 13 11.27 -4.64 32.56
CA LYS A 13 11.87 -5.99 32.81
C LYS A 13 10.78 -6.93 33.44
N ASP A 14 10.80 -8.26 33.25
CA ASP A 14 10.42 -9.19 34.34
C ASP A 14 11.10 -10.59 34.25
N ASN A 15 11.02 -11.37 35.33
CA ASN A 15 11.83 -12.55 35.63
C ASN A 15 11.35 -13.84 34.93
N MET A 16 11.83 -14.10 33.71
CA MET A 16 11.87 -15.48 33.16
C MET A 16 13.30 -16.01 33.06
N LYS A 17 13.61 -17.03 33.88
CA LYS A 17 14.86 -17.80 33.78
C LYS A 17 14.82 -18.67 32.50
N GLY A 18 15.15 -18.09 31.34
CA GLY A 18 15.38 -18.85 30.11
C GLY A 18 15.09 -18.14 28.79
N ARG A 19 16.05 -17.31 28.31
CA ARG A 19 16.27 -16.86 26.92
C ARG A 19 15.16 -16.05 26.17
N ARG A 20 15.58 -14.92 25.58
CA ARG A 20 14.94 -14.07 24.52
C ARG A 20 13.81 -13.10 24.92
N SER A 21 13.83 -11.89 24.34
CA SER A 21 12.78 -10.84 24.23
C SER A 21 13.34 -9.61 23.46
N VAL A 22 12.57 -8.52 23.22
CA VAL A 22 12.96 -7.09 22.95
C VAL A 22 11.70 -6.18 23.17
N TYR A 23 11.78 -4.98 23.78
CA TYR A 23 10.61 -4.09 24.11
C TYR A 23 10.79 -2.57 23.79
N ILE A 24 10.58 -2.07 22.56
CA ILE A 24 10.89 -0.64 22.24
C ILE A 24 9.86 0.36 22.80
N GLN A 25 10.32 1.46 23.41
CA GLN A 25 9.55 2.65 23.80
C GLN A 25 10.26 3.94 23.31
N ALA A 26 9.51 4.97 22.89
CA ALA A 26 10.05 6.21 22.29
C ALA A 26 9.32 7.47 22.78
N VAL A 27 10.08 8.54 23.06
CA VAL A 27 9.69 9.86 23.62
C VAL A 27 10.77 10.88 23.19
N ALA A 28 10.40 12.13 22.88
CA ALA A 28 11.34 13.19 22.47
C ALA A 28 10.90 14.55 23.06
N ILE A 29 11.77 15.24 23.82
CA ILE A 29 11.48 16.56 24.42
C ILE A 29 12.77 17.37 24.58
N GLY A 30 12.73 18.68 24.28
CA GLY A 30 13.82 19.64 24.50
C GLY A 30 13.98 20.10 25.96
N GLU A 31 15.14 20.69 26.24
CA GLU A 31 15.72 21.25 27.48
C GLU A 31 15.53 20.58 28.87
N GLU A 32 14.48 19.82 29.22
CA GLU A 32 14.49 19.01 30.46
C GLU A 32 13.88 17.58 30.36
N ARG A 33 14.81 16.61 30.37
CA ARG A 33 14.79 15.23 30.93
C ARG A 33 14.45 14.01 30.05
N GLU A 34 15.41 13.08 30.06
CA GLU A 34 15.45 11.71 29.50
C GLU A 34 14.60 10.71 30.32
N SER A 35 14.22 9.51 29.83
CA SER A 35 15.09 8.32 29.66
C SER A 35 14.27 6.99 29.58
N PHE A 36 14.94 5.81 29.53
CA PHE A 36 14.42 4.45 29.91
C PHE A 36 15.58 3.44 30.34
N SER A 37 15.64 2.13 29.92
CA SER A 37 16.71 1.15 30.40
C SER A 37 17.29 -0.08 29.55
N ILE A 38 17.40 -0.01 28.21
CA ILE A 38 17.53 -0.99 27.06
C ILE A 38 17.48 -2.54 27.30
N HIS A 39 16.57 -3.33 26.64
CA HIS A 39 16.65 -4.81 26.69
C HIS A 39 15.81 -5.71 25.72
N CYS A 40 16.47 -6.58 24.93
CA CYS A 40 16.67 -8.02 25.27
C CYS A 40 17.39 -8.82 24.12
N GLU A 41 17.62 -10.13 24.30
CA GLU A 41 18.59 -10.94 23.51
C GLU A 41 18.05 -11.63 22.25
N LEU A 42 18.86 -11.61 21.17
CA LEU A 42 18.93 -12.70 20.19
C LEU A 42 20.31 -12.73 19.48
N THR A 43 20.85 -13.94 19.25
CA THR A 43 22.27 -14.15 18.94
C THR A 43 22.67 -13.82 17.49
N ARG A 44 23.73 -12.99 17.35
CA ARG A 44 24.51 -12.62 16.14
C ARG A 44 24.05 -11.34 15.37
N ARG A 45 24.51 -10.20 15.90
CA ARG A 45 24.64 -8.87 15.23
C ARG A 45 23.36 -8.22 14.70
N LEU A 46 22.57 -7.67 15.63
CA LEU A 46 21.58 -6.62 15.35
C LEU A 46 22.27 -5.33 14.90
N ARG A 47 21.71 -4.61 13.91
CA ARG A 47 22.09 -3.23 13.57
C ARG A 47 20.84 -2.36 13.45
N ILE A 48 20.78 -1.32 14.28
CA ILE A 48 19.79 -0.24 14.21
C ILE A 48 20.56 1.02 13.86
N TYR A 49 20.09 1.78 12.87
CA TYR A 49 20.69 3.05 12.49
C TYR A 49 19.68 4.18 12.55
N TYR A 50 20.13 5.36 12.98
CA TYR A 50 19.56 6.64 12.56
C TYR A 50 20.34 7.06 11.30
N CYS A 51 19.66 7.14 10.16
CA CYS A 51 20.33 7.37 8.89
C CYS A 51 20.53 8.87 8.62
N LYS A 52 21.75 9.24 8.20
CA LYS A 52 22.05 10.58 7.65
C LYS A 52 21.59 10.75 6.19
N ASP A 53 20.89 9.76 5.61
CA ASP A 53 20.48 9.76 4.21
C ASP A 53 19.19 10.54 3.92
N GLY A 54 18.51 11.06 4.95
CA GLY A 54 17.27 11.84 4.82
C GLY A 54 16.04 11.03 4.37
N ARG A 55 16.18 9.72 4.11
CA ARG A 55 15.10 8.84 3.63
C ARG A 55 14.63 7.84 4.67
N HIS A 56 15.40 7.58 5.73
CA HIS A 56 15.01 6.67 6.81
C HIS A 56 15.14 7.36 8.17
N TRP A 57 14.08 7.30 9.00
CA TRP A 57 14.15 7.71 10.40
C TRP A 57 14.70 6.58 11.27
N LEU A 58 14.00 5.44 11.31
CA LEU A 58 14.43 4.22 11.97
C LEU A 58 14.58 3.08 10.96
N ILE A 59 15.72 2.39 10.97
CA ILE A 59 15.95 1.21 10.12
C ILE A 59 16.51 0.02 10.91
N PHE A 60 15.95 -1.15 10.65
CA PHE A 60 16.51 -2.46 10.98
C PHE A 60 17.08 -3.06 9.69
N ASP A 61 18.41 -3.20 9.61
CA ASP A 61 19.09 -3.70 8.41
C ASP A 61 19.62 -5.13 8.64
N SER A 62 19.24 -6.04 7.72
CA SER A 62 19.77 -7.40 7.58
C SER A 62 19.62 -8.27 8.84
N VAL A 63 18.55 -8.02 9.61
CA VAL A 63 18.25 -8.73 10.87
C VAL A 63 17.51 -10.04 10.59
N GLN A 64 17.81 -11.09 11.37
CA GLN A 64 17.14 -12.39 11.29
C GLN A 64 16.44 -12.73 12.61
N ASP A 65 15.29 -13.41 12.53
CA ASP A 65 14.49 -13.89 13.67
C ASP A 65 14.05 -12.77 14.63
N LEU A 66 13.71 -11.59 14.12
CA LEU A 66 13.33 -10.41 14.91
C LEU A 66 11.82 -10.36 15.18
N MET A 67 11.46 -10.11 16.44
CA MET A 67 10.11 -9.82 16.89
C MET A 67 10.05 -8.39 17.45
N LEU A 68 9.24 -7.53 16.83
CA LEU A 68 8.90 -6.18 17.29
C LEU A 68 7.47 -6.18 17.81
N GLN A 69 7.29 -5.99 19.12
CA GLN A 69 5.97 -5.96 19.75
C GLN A 69 5.96 -5.16 21.05
N GLY A 70 4.77 -4.91 21.61
CA GLY A 70 4.61 -4.40 22.98
C GLY A 70 3.64 -3.23 23.17
N GLY A 71 2.84 -2.85 22.17
CA GLY A 71 1.88 -1.76 22.26
C GLY A 71 2.46 -0.35 22.09
N GLY A 72 3.78 -0.24 21.88
CA GLY A 72 4.51 1.02 21.76
C GLY A 72 4.10 1.88 20.56
N ILE A 73 4.42 3.17 20.65
CA ILE A 73 4.13 4.19 19.62
C ILE A 73 5.42 4.63 18.95
N PHE A 74 5.44 4.61 17.62
CA PHE A 74 6.40 5.31 16.78
C PHE A 74 5.72 6.57 16.22
N ASN A 75 5.97 7.75 16.80
CA ASN A 75 5.43 9.02 16.29
C ASN A 75 6.49 9.73 15.44
N GLY A 76 6.22 9.94 14.14
CA GLY A 76 7.15 10.56 13.19
C GLY A 76 7.20 12.09 13.23
N ASN A 77 6.26 12.76 13.92
CA ASN A 77 6.12 14.22 13.96
C ASN A 77 6.12 14.88 12.56
N GLY A 78 5.38 14.27 11.62
CA GLY A 78 5.44 14.57 10.19
C GLY A 78 4.99 15.98 9.76
N ASN A 79 4.31 16.73 10.63
CA ASN A 79 3.75 18.07 10.35
C ASN A 79 4.76 19.04 9.70
N VAL A 80 6.02 19.02 10.13
CA VAL A 80 7.09 19.87 9.55
C VAL A 80 7.40 19.50 8.09
N TRP A 81 7.33 18.22 7.75
CA TRP A 81 7.55 17.70 6.40
C TRP A 81 6.35 17.99 5.50
N TRP A 82 5.13 17.74 6.00
CA TRP A 82 3.90 17.95 5.24
C TRP A 82 3.73 19.43 4.82
N LYS A 83 4.00 20.37 5.73
CA LYS A 83 3.97 21.83 5.45
C LYS A 83 5.01 22.31 4.43
N ASN A 84 6.06 21.54 4.18
CA ASN A 84 7.10 21.87 3.21
C ASN A 84 7.05 20.99 1.94
N SER A 85 6.03 20.13 1.81
CA SER A 85 5.83 19.28 0.64
C SER A 85 5.26 20.07 -0.54
N CYS A 86 5.82 19.84 -1.74
CA CYS A 86 5.30 20.38 -2.99
C CYS A 86 3.87 19.93 -3.33
N LYS A 87 3.39 18.85 -2.68
CA LYS A 87 2.00 18.37 -2.83
C LYS A 87 0.99 19.25 -2.09
N ILE A 88 1.44 20.02 -1.10
CA ILE A 88 0.62 21.00 -0.35
C ILE A 88 0.87 22.42 -0.90
N ASP A 89 2.13 22.82 -1.04
CA ASP A 89 2.55 24.13 -1.56
C ASP A 89 3.42 23.94 -2.80
N LYS A 90 2.83 24.13 -4.00
CA LYS A 90 3.51 23.97 -5.29
C LYS A 90 4.70 24.92 -5.52
N SER A 91 4.90 25.93 -4.66
CA SER A 91 6.09 26.78 -4.71
C SER A 91 7.33 26.13 -4.06
N LYS A 92 7.14 25.07 -3.26
CA LYS A 92 8.21 24.30 -2.62
C LYS A 92 8.83 23.30 -3.60
N PRO A 93 10.15 23.01 -3.47
CA PRO A 93 10.76 21.92 -4.21
C PRO A 93 10.11 20.58 -3.80
N CYS A 94 9.90 19.68 -4.76
CA CYS A 94 9.46 18.32 -4.48
C CYS A 94 10.61 17.53 -3.87
N MET A 95 10.71 17.57 -2.54
CA MET A 95 11.67 16.81 -1.76
C MET A 95 11.00 15.62 -1.09
N ASP A 96 11.74 14.54 -0.99
CA ASP A 96 11.37 13.37 -0.20
C ASP A 96 11.50 13.64 1.31
N ALA A 97 10.72 12.89 2.10
CA ALA A 97 10.77 12.89 3.56
C ALA A 97 11.13 11.50 4.11
N PRO A 98 11.54 11.35 5.38
CA PRO A 98 11.90 10.05 5.94
C PRO A 98 10.72 9.06 6.00
N THR A 99 11.00 7.78 5.76
CA THR A 99 10.15 6.67 6.20
C THR A 99 10.32 6.48 7.71
N ALA A 100 9.22 6.39 8.46
CA ALA A 100 9.26 6.34 9.92
C ALA A 100 9.91 5.03 10.44
N LEU A 101 9.45 3.87 9.97
CA LEU A 101 10.00 2.56 10.33
C LEU A 101 10.33 1.73 9.08
N THR A 102 11.60 1.36 8.92
CA THR A 102 12.07 0.54 7.79
C THR A 102 12.63 -0.79 8.26
N LEU A 103 12.13 -1.87 7.67
CA LEU A 103 12.65 -3.24 7.82
C LEU A 103 13.33 -3.59 6.49
N TYR A 104 14.66 -3.59 6.48
CA TYR A 104 15.46 -3.76 5.26
C TYR A 104 16.24 -5.07 5.29
N LYS A 105 16.14 -5.89 4.22
CA LYS A 105 16.83 -7.19 4.07
C LYS A 105 16.62 -8.17 5.22
N CYS A 106 15.53 -8.02 5.99
CA CYS A 106 15.29 -8.80 7.17
C CYS A 106 14.61 -10.15 6.86
N LYS A 107 14.84 -11.15 7.70
CA LYS A 107 14.29 -12.51 7.53
C LYS A 107 13.61 -13.02 8.79
N ASN A 108 12.50 -13.74 8.64
CA ASN A 108 11.70 -14.30 9.74
C ASN A 108 11.28 -13.19 10.74
N LEU A 109 10.52 -12.22 10.24
CA LEU A 109 10.05 -11.09 11.04
C LEU A 109 8.66 -11.35 11.64
N VAL A 110 8.48 -10.90 12.88
CA VAL A 110 7.17 -10.64 13.48
C VAL A 110 7.12 -9.17 13.87
N VAL A 111 6.11 -8.44 13.41
CA VAL A 111 5.85 -7.03 13.75
C VAL A 111 4.40 -6.96 14.21
N LYS A 112 4.16 -6.88 15.51
CA LYS A 112 2.84 -7.13 16.10
C LYS A 112 2.48 -6.15 17.21
N ASP A 113 1.21 -5.77 17.30
CA ASP A 113 0.67 -4.91 18.37
C ASP A 113 1.47 -3.60 18.51
N LEU A 114 1.57 -2.80 17.43
CA LEU A 114 2.28 -1.52 17.42
C LEU A 114 1.41 -0.39 16.89
N LYS A 115 1.72 0.84 17.34
CA LYS A 115 1.15 2.07 16.82
C LYS A 115 2.24 2.81 16.02
N ILE A 116 1.94 3.22 14.79
CA ILE A 116 2.80 4.13 14.03
C ILE A 116 1.95 5.35 13.65
N GLN A 117 2.38 6.54 14.04
CA GLN A 117 1.58 7.76 13.92
C GLN A 117 2.38 8.89 13.29
N ASP A 118 1.70 9.78 12.58
CA ASP A 118 2.23 11.04 12.06
C ASP A 118 3.56 10.86 11.31
N ALA A 119 3.66 9.84 10.45
CA ALA A 119 4.88 9.57 9.70
C ALA A 119 5.23 10.73 8.74
N GLN A 120 6.53 10.97 8.57
CA GLN A 120 7.04 12.08 7.75
C GLN A 120 6.73 11.85 6.27
N GLN A 121 6.93 10.61 5.81
CA GLN A 121 6.40 10.03 4.58
C GLN A 121 5.73 8.70 4.96
N ILE A 122 6.25 7.56 4.50
CA ILE A 122 5.74 6.21 4.76
C ILE A 122 5.82 5.84 6.26
N HIS A 123 4.80 5.19 6.81
CA HIS A 123 4.77 4.70 8.20
C HIS A 123 5.66 3.48 8.42
N VAL A 124 5.38 2.36 7.74
CA VAL A 124 6.22 1.15 7.81
C VAL A 124 6.54 0.59 6.43
N SER A 125 7.81 0.30 6.18
CA SER A 125 8.31 -0.19 4.90
C SER A 125 9.05 -1.52 5.06
N PHE A 126 8.51 -2.57 4.43
CA PHE A 126 9.14 -3.89 4.34
C PHE A 126 9.88 -4.01 3.00
N GLN A 127 11.20 -3.87 3.07
CA GLN A 127 12.07 -3.80 1.91
C GLN A 127 12.99 -5.02 1.84
N LYS A 128 12.97 -5.76 0.73
CA LYS A 128 13.85 -6.92 0.49
C LYS A 128 13.75 -8.00 1.59
N CYS A 129 12.60 -8.10 2.25
CA CYS A 129 12.40 -9.01 3.38
C CYS A 129 11.93 -10.40 2.93
N THR A 130 12.05 -11.40 3.81
CA THR A 130 11.54 -12.75 3.55
C THR A 130 10.93 -13.35 4.81
N ASN A 131 9.73 -13.93 4.69
CA ASN A 131 8.94 -14.49 5.80
C ASN A 131 8.63 -13.42 6.86
N VAL A 132 7.59 -12.63 6.61
CA VAL A 132 7.17 -11.51 7.48
C VAL A 132 5.74 -11.74 7.97
N GLN A 133 5.50 -11.52 9.25
CA GLN A 133 4.17 -11.45 9.85
C GLN A 133 3.99 -10.05 10.47
N ALA A 134 3.21 -9.20 9.81
CA ALA A 134 2.74 -7.92 10.33
C ALA A 134 1.30 -8.10 10.85
N SER A 135 1.02 -7.77 12.11
CA SER A 135 -0.32 -7.97 12.66
C SER A 135 -0.72 -6.95 13.73
N SER A 136 -2.03 -6.68 13.84
CA SER A 136 -2.57 -5.80 14.90
C SER A 136 -1.89 -4.43 14.95
N LEU A 137 -1.55 -3.88 13.78
CA LEU A 137 -0.95 -2.55 13.65
C LEU A 137 -2.04 -1.49 13.62
N THR A 138 -1.87 -0.42 14.40
CA THR A 138 -2.70 0.79 14.29
C THR A 138 -1.85 1.89 13.66
N ILE A 139 -2.26 2.40 12.51
CA ILE A 139 -1.51 3.37 11.73
C ILE A 139 -2.38 4.61 11.50
N SER A 140 -1.88 5.80 11.83
CA SER A 140 -2.67 7.04 11.80
C SER A 140 -1.88 8.30 11.41
N SER A 141 -2.29 8.98 10.35
CA SER A 141 -1.96 10.38 10.05
C SER A 141 -3.23 11.13 9.57
N PRO A 142 -3.24 12.48 9.58
CA PRO A 142 -4.34 13.27 8.99
C PRO A 142 -4.58 12.96 7.51
N GLU A 143 -5.81 13.12 7.01
CA GLU A 143 -6.19 12.84 5.62
C GLU A 143 -5.43 13.70 4.61
N GLU A 144 -5.10 14.94 5.00
CA GLU A 144 -4.35 15.90 4.19
C GLU A 144 -2.82 15.67 4.22
N SER A 145 -2.32 14.68 4.94
CA SER A 145 -0.87 14.42 5.04
C SER A 145 -0.31 13.76 3.77
N PRO A 146 0.59 14.43 3.01
CA PRO A 146 1.00 13.96 1.69
C PRO A 146 1.92 12.73 1.77
N ASN A 147 1.63 11.71 0.97
CA ASN A 147 2.46 10.52 0.80
C ASN A 147 2.74 9.74 2.09
N THR A 148 1.75 9.70 2.98
CA THR A 148 1.82 8.99 4.26
C THR A 148 1.35 7.54 4.19
N ASP A 149 1.84 6.77 3.21
CA ASP A 149 1.53 5.35 3.05
C ASP A 149 1.58 4.58 4.38
N GLY A 150 0.64 3.67 4.60
CA GLY A 150 0.59 2.84 5.80
C GLY A 150 1.67 1.75 5.78
N ILE A 151 1.38 0.65 5.08
CA ILE A 151 2.29 -0.50 4.96
C ILE A 151 2.82 -0.59 3.53
N HIS A 152 4.06 -0.18 3.32
CA HIS A 152 4.75 -0.30 2.03
C HIS A 152 5.48 -1.65 1.93
N VAL A 153 5.27 -2.38 0.84
CA VAL A 153 5.87 -3.70 0.58
C VAL A 153 6.62 -3.65 -0.74
N THR A 154 7.95 -3.77 -0.67
CA THR A 154 8.83 -3.72 -1.85
C THR A 154 9.89 -4.81 -1.80
N ASN A 155 10.09 -5.51 -2.92
CA ASN A 155 11.06 -6.60 -3.06
C ASN A 155 10.92 -7.72 -1.99
N THR A 156 9.74 -7.85 -1.38
CA THR A 156 9.53 -8.69 -0.18
C THR A 156 8.73 -9.94 -0.52
N GLN A 157 9.18 -11.09 -0.01
CA GLN A 157 8.62 -12.41 -0.29
C GLN A 157 8.01 -13.04 0.96
N ASN A 158 6.84 -13.68 0.81
CA ASN A 158 6.11 -14.36 1.89
C ASN A 158 5.80 -13.41 3.06
N ILE A 159 4.90 -12.45 2.83
CA ILE A 159 4.45 -11.51 3.88
C ILE A 159 2.96 -11.68 4.15
N GLN A 160 2.62 -11.82 5.44
CA GLN A 160 1.27 -11.84 5.96
C GLN A 160 1.03 -10.54 6.74
N ILE A 161 0.00 -9.81 6.37
CA ILE A 161 -0.49 -8.58 7.02
C ILE A 161 -1.88 -8.91 7.56
N SER A 162 -2.16 -8.71 8.85
CA SER A 162 -3.48 -9.07 9.41
C SER A 162 -3.98 -8.19 10.54
N ASN A 163 -5.31 -8.02 10.64
CA ASN A 163 -5.96 -7.32 11.76
C ASN A 163 -5.47 -5.87 11.95
N CYS A 164 -5.12 -5.16 10.87
CA CYS A 164 -4.59 -3.80 10.93
C CYS A 164 -5.68 -2.74 10.78
N ALA A 165 -5.56 -1.63 11.51
CA ALA A 165 -6.38 -0.43 11.36
C ALA A 165 -5.52 0.72 10.81
N ILE A 166 -5.88 1.29 9.66
CA ILE A 166 -5.03 2.25 8.93
C ILE A 166 -5.86 3.45 8.43
N GLY A 167 -5.53 4.65 8.89
CA GLY A 167 -6.07 5.93 8.38
C GLY A 167 -4.92 6.88 8.05
N THR A 168 -4.83 7.34 6.81
CA THR A 168 -3.64 8.00 6.26
C THR A 168 -4.02 8.97 5.14
N GLY A 169 -3.11 9.83 4.71
CA GLY A 169 -3.31 10.68 3.52
C GLY A 169 -2.90 10.01 2.20
N ASP A 170 -2.33 8.80 2.22
CA ASP A 170 -2.02 8.01 1.01
C ASP A 170 -2.42 6.52 1.16
N ASP A 171 -1.79 5.62 0.40
CA ASP A 171 -2.16 4.20 0.29
C ASP A 171 -2.05 3.44 1.63
N TYR A 172 -3.08 2.67 2.01
CA TYR A 172 -3.09 1.89 3.26
C TYR A 172 -2.06 0.77 3.24
N ILE A 173 -2.01 0.07 2.11
CA ILE A 173 -1.02 -0.96 1.80
C ILE A 173 -0.62 -0.72 0.35
N SER A 174 0.65 -0.41 0.11
CA SER A 174 1.22 -0.24 -1.23
C SER A 174 2.18 -1.38 -1.55
N ILE A 175 1.83 -2.21 -2.52
CA ILE A 175 2.57 -3.41 -2.92
C ILE A 175 3.27 -3.12 -4.24
N VAL A 176 4.59 -2.96 -4.22
CA VAL A 176 5.38 -2.54 -5.37
C VAL A 176 6.40 -3.60 -5.81
N ASN A 177 7.24 -3.25 -6.78
CA ASN A 177 8.15 -4.14 -7.51
C ASN A 177 8.91 -5.16 -6.65
N GLY A 178 9.05 -6.38 -7.16
CA GLY A 178 9.78 -7.51 -6.58
C GLY A 178 9.03 -8.24 -5.46
N SER A 179 7.76 -7.90 -5.21
CA SER A 179 6.97 -8.46 -4.12
C SER A 179 6.19 -9.71 -4.55
N GLN A 180 6.24 -10.77 -3.75
CA GLN A 180 5.60 -12.06 -4.05
C GLN A 180 5.00 -12.71 -2.80
N ASN A 181 3.87 -13.41 -2.97
CA ASN A 181 3.15 -14.10 -1.89
C ASN A 181 2.82 -13.12 -0.74
N VAL A 182 2.01 -12.12 -1.09
CA VAL A 182 1.55 -11.06 -0.18
C VAL A 182 0.11 -11.36 0.22
N GLN A 183 -0.13 -11.56 1.51
CA GLN A 183 -1.46 -11.87 2.04
C GLN A 183 -1.87 -10.77 3.02
N ALA A 184 -2.94 -10.02 2.72
CA ALA A 184 -3.50 -9.01 3.59
C ALA A 184 -4.92 -9.43 4.02
N THR A 185 -5.14 -9.68 5.32
CA THR A 185 -6.40 -10.24 5.83
C THR A 185 -6.98 -9.37 6.94
N ASP A 186 -8.29 -9.14 6.94
CA ASP A 186 -9.00 -8.40 7.99
C ASP A 186 -8.39 -7.01 8.26
N ILE A 187 -8.39 -6.17 7.22
CA ILE A 187 -7.82 -4.81 7.26
C ILE A 187 -8.95 -3.78 7.29
N THR A 188 -8.95 -2.89 8.29
CA THR A 188 -9.89 -1.77 8.41
C THR A 188 -9.20 -0.46 8.03
N CYS A 189 -9.82 0.29 7.12
CA CYS A 189 -9.20 1.42 6.45
C CYS A 189 -10.13 2.64 6.33
N GLY A 190 -9.60 3.84 6.55
CA GLY A 190 -10.33 5.10 6.30
C GLY A 190 -9.93 6.27 7.21
N PRO A 191 -9.75 7.50 6.70
CA PRO A 191 -9.66 7.92 5.29
C PRO A 191 -8.27 7.63 4.68
N GLY A 192 -8.09 7.86 3.37
CA GLY A 192 -6.86 7.54 2.61
C GLY A 192 -7.07 6.98 1.21
N HIS A 193 -6.02 6.45 0.56
CA HIS A 193 -6.01 6.15 -0.89
C HIS A 193 -6.34 4.70 -1.32
N GLY A 194 -6.60 3.78 -0.39
CA GLY A 194 -6.98 2.40 -0.73
C GLY A 194 -5.84 1.39 -0.58
N ILE A 195 -6.10 0.16 -1.01
CA ILE A 195 -5.09 -0.90 -1.09
C ILE A 195 -4.62 -0.97 -2.54
N SER A 196 -3.34 -0.69 -2.77
CA SER A 196 -2.76 -0.47 -4.09
C SER A 196 -1.66 -1.45 -4.43
N ILE A 197 -1.71 -2.01 -5.64
CA ILE A 197 -0.56 -2.61 -6.30
C ILE A 197 0.05 -1.56 -7.22
N GLY A 198 1.32 -1.21 -6.96
CA GLY A 198 2.09 -0.22 -7.68
C GLY A 198 2.19 1.16 -7.01
N SER A 199 2.63 2.20 -7.72
CA SER A 199 2.85 2.21 -9.18
C SER A 199 4.05 1.36 -9.63
N LEU A 200 3.97 0.78 -10.82
CA LEU A 200 4.95 -0.18 -11.37
C LEU A 200 5.42 0.23 -12.76
N GLY A 201 6.70 0.03 -13.07
CA GLY A 201 7.27 0.31 -14.40
C GLY A 201 7.65 1.77 -14.65
N PHE A 202 7.76 2.60 -13.61
CA PHE A 202 8.18 4.01 -13.71
C PHE A 202 9.53 4.13 -14.44
N GLY A 203 9.70 5.15 -15.28
CA GLY A 203 10.94 5.37 -16.03
C GLY A 203 11.30 4.21 -16.96
N ASN A 204 10.30 3.58 -17.57
CA ASN A 204 10.41 2.41 -18.45
C ASN A 204 11.09 1.19 -17.78
N SER A 205 11.00 1.11 -16.44
CA SER A 205 11.59 0.00 -15.67
C SER A 205 10.80 -1.29 -15.81
N GLU A 206 11.49 -2.39 -15.53
CA GLU A 206 10.89 -3.71 -15.39
C GLU A 206 10.32 -3.90 -13.98
N ALA A 207 9.09 -4.40 -13.88
CA ALA A 207 8.42 -4.58 -12.61
C ALA A 207 7.62 -5.89 -12.50
N TYR A 208 7.77 -6.57 -11.36
CA TYR A 208 7.11 -7.83 -11.05
C TYR A 208 6.37 -7.78 -9.71
N VAL A 209 5.09 -8.16 -9.73
CA VAL A 209 4.30 -8.46 -8.53
C VAL A 209 3.49 -9.73 -8.79
N SER A 210 3.52 -10.70 -7.85
CA SER A 210 2.80 -11.96 -8.03
C SER A 210 2.19 -12.51 -6.74
N ASP A 211 1.11 -13.28 -6.91
CA ASP A 211 0.47 -14.06 -5.84
C ASP A 211 0.04 -13.19 -4.66
N VAL A 212 -0.80 -12.19 -4.93
CA VAL A 212 -1.33 -11.26 -3.91
C VAL A 212 -2.76 -11.64 -3.56
N VAL A 213 -3.06 -11.78 -2.27
CA VAL A 213 -4.42 -12.00 -1.76
C VAL A 213 -4.76 -10.92 -0.74
N VAL A 214 -5.81 -10.15 -1.00
CA VAL A 214 -6.45 -9.26 -0.02
C VAL A 214 -7.80 -9.88 0.33
N ASN A 215 -8.09 -10.11 1.61
CA ASN A 215 -9.30 -10.80 2.07
C ASN A 215 -9.90 -10.11 3.30
N GLY A 216 -11.20 -9.80 3.30
CA GLY A 216 -11.85 -9.22 4.50
C GLY A 216 -11.52 -7.75 4.74
N ALA A 217 -11.24 -6.97 3.69
CA ALA A 217 -10.94 -5.55 3.83
C ALA A 217 -12.21 -4.69 3.98
N GLN A 218 -12.20 -3.74 4.91
CA GLN A 218 -13.27 -2.76 5.14
C GLN A 218 -12.73 -1.36 4.86
N LEU A 219 -13.27 -0.65 3.87
CA LEU A 219 -12.77 0.63 3.38
C LEU A 219 -13.86 1.71 3.52
N SER A 220 -13.64 2.74 4.33
CA SER A 220 -14.61 3.83 4.54
C SER A 220 -14.03 5.21 4.25
N GLY A 221 -14.76 6.03 3.48
CA GLY A 221 -14.38 7.42 3.18
C GLY A 221 -13.09 7.57 2.38
N THR A 222 -12.76 6.59 1.53
CA THR A 222 -11.45 6.48 0.87
C THR A 222 -11.51 7.03 -0.56
N THR A 223 -10.37 7.51 -1.10
CA THR A 223 -10.34 7.96 -2.51
C THR A 223 -10.38 6.80 -3.49
N ASN A 224 -9.78 5.65 -3.16
CA ASN A 224 -9.89 4.41 -3.91
C ASN A 224 -10.10 3.21 -2.99
N GLY A 225 -10.72 2.14 -3.50
CA GLY A 225 -10.90 0.89 -2.75
C GLY A 225 -9.73 -0.06 -2.96
N VAL A 226 -9.81 -0.87 -4.01
CA VAL A 226 -8.73 -1.77 -4.46
C VAL A 226 -8.22 -1.32 -5.84
N ARG A 227 -6.90 -1.13 -5.95
CA ARG A 227 -6.27 -0.44 -7.09
C ARG A 227 -5.06 -1.21 -7.63
N ILE A 228 -4.92 -1.27 -8.95
CA ILE A 228 -3.67 -1.62 -9.65
C ILE A 228 -3.29 -0.42 -10.53
N LYS A 229 -2.06 0.08 -10.39
CA LYS A 229 -1.53 1.23 -11.16
C LYS A 229 -0.19 0.87 -11.82
N THR A 230 -0.09 0.98 -13.14
CA THR A 230 1.16 0.72 -13.89
C THR A 230 1.44 1.84 -14.89
N TRP A 231 2.71 2.23 -15.00
CA TRP A 231 3.16 3.28 -15.89
C TRP A 231 3.27 2.78 -17.33
N GLN A 232 2.91 3.63 -18.28
CA GLN A 232 3.25 3.43 -19.69
C GLN A 232 4.78 3.44 -19.87
N GLY A 233 5.27 2.65 -20.84
CA GLY A 233 6.68 2.42 -21.10
C GLY A 233 7.31 1.31 -20.24
N GLY A 234 6.70 0.98 -19.09
CA GLY A 234 7.15 -0.10 -18.21
C GLY A 234 7.08 -1.50 -18.84
N SER A 235 7.70 -2.48 -18.18
CA SER A 235 7.71 -3.88 -18.61
C SER A 235 7.62 -4.85 -17.41
N GLY A 236 7.52 -6.16 -17.66
CA GLY A 236 7.30 -7.18 -16.62
C GLY A 236 5.82 -7.53 -16.43
N SER A 237 5.41 -7.97 -15.24
CA SER A 237 4.01 -8.38 -15.00
C SER A 237 3.49 -8.24 -13.56
N VAL A 238 2.19 -7.96 -13.46
CA VAL A 238 1.35 -8.15 -12.27
C VAL A 238 0.49 -9.39 -12.49
N SER A 239 0.59 -10.39 -11.62
CA SER A 239 -0.13 -11.65 -11.85
C SER A 239 -0.69 -12.33 -10.60
N ASN A 240 -1.77 -13.10 -10.78
CA ASN A 240 -2.41 -13.91 -9.75
C ASN A 240 -2.86 -13.08 -8.53
N ILE A 241 -3.66 -12.05 -8.80
CA ILE A 241 -4.14 -11.10 -7.79
C ILE A 241 -5.57 -11.47 -7.39
N LYS A 242 -5.89 -11.48 -6.09
CA LYS A 242 -7.22 -11.80 -5.58
C LYS A 242 -7.66 -10.79 -4.51
N PHE A 243 -8.65 -9.96 -4.83
CA PHE A 243 -9.35 -9.12 -3.87
C PHE A 243 -10.67 -9.81 -3.48
N LYS A 244 -10.80 -10.21 -2.22
CA LYS A 244 -11.87 -11.07 -1.72
C LYS A 244 -12.59 -10.45 -0.53
N ASN A 245 -13.91 -10.62 -0.47
CA ASN A 245 -14.73 -10.27 0.70
C ASN A 245 -14.46 -8.82 1.15
N VAL A 246 -14.61 -7.86 0.23
CA VAL A 246 -14.28 -6.45 0.48
C VAL A 246 -15.57 -5.65 0.66
N GLU A 247 -15.66 -4.90 1.76
CA GLU A 247 -16.77 -4.02 2.07
C GLU A 247 -16.36 -2.55 1.96
N MET A 248 -17.16 -1.75 1.26
CA MET A 248 -16.84 -0.36 0.93
C MET A 248 -17.94 0.61 1.32
N GLN A 249 -17.59 1.68 2.02
CA GLN A 249 -18.50 2.75 2.43
C GLN A 249 -17.99 4.09 1.91
N ASN A 250 -18.78 4.79 1.09
CA ASN A 250 -18.41 6.12 0.58
C ASN A 250 -17.05 6.18 -0.12
N VAL A 251 -16.66 5.13 -0.86
CA VAL A 251 -15.37 5.06 -1.56
C VAL A 251 -15.48 5.76 -2.91
N LYS A 252 -14.60 6.72 -3.22
CA LYS A 252 -14.72 7.52 -4.47
C LYS A 252 -14.49 6.68 -5.72
N ASN A 253 -13.47 5.83 -5.74
CA ASN A 253 -13.17 4.90 -6.83
C ASN A 253 -13.02 3.45 -6.31
N PRO A 254 -14.12 2.68 -6.15
CA PRO A 254 -14.12 1.36 -5.52
C PRO A 254 -13.15 0.33 -6.12
N ILE A 255 -13.18 0.11 -7.44
CA ILE A 255 -12.31 -0.85 -8.14
C ILE A 255 -11.58 -0.13 -9.27
N ILE A 256 -10.24 -0.13 -9.23
CA ILE A 256 -9.37 0.43 -10.28
C ILE A 256 -8.39 -0.61 -10.81
N VAL A 257 -8.28 -0.70 -12.14
CA VAL A 257 -7.04 -1.02 -12.86
C VAL A 257 -6.74 0.16 -13.79
N ASP A 258 -5.53 0.69 -13.71
CA ASP A 258 -5.03 1.78 -14.55
C ASP A 258 -3.64 1.40 -15.05
N GLN A 259 -3.54 0.94 -16.30
CA GLN A 259 -2.26 0.66 -16.97
C GLN A 259 -1.72 1.87 -17.77
N ASN A 260 -2.44 2.99 -17.72
CA ASN A 260 -2.12 4.25 -18.39
C ASN A 260 -1.67 5.31 -17.36
N TYR A 261 -1.21 4.88 -16.19
CA TYR A 261 -0.96 5.74 -15.04
C TYR A 261 0.11 6.80 -15.35
N CYS A 262 -0.23 8.04 -15.04
CA CYS A 262 0.56 9.24 -15.30
C CYS A 262 0.34 10.21 -14.14
N ASP A 263 1.40 10.73 -13.51
CA ASP A 263 1.30 11.69 -12.39
C ASP A 263 1.44 13.17 -12.82
N GLN A 264 1.46 13.41 -14.14
CA GLN A 264 1.62 14.73 -14.76
C GLN A 264 0.27 15.41 -15.00
N ALA A 265 0.29 16.74 -15.12
CA ALA A 265 -0.91 17.53 -15.42
C ALA A 265 -1.35 17.41 -16.89
N GLU A 266 -0.42 17.08 -17.79
CA GLU A 266 -0.66 16.79 -19.19
C GLU A 266 -0.77 15.28 -19.39
N ALA A 267 -1.56 14.85 -20.39
CA ALA A 267 -1.70 13.44 -20.70
C ALA A 267 -0.36 12.85 -21.17
N CYS A 268 0.10 11.78 -20.52
CA CYS A 268 1.28 11.04 -20.97
C CYS A 268 1.11 10.55 -22.42
N ILE A 269 2.21 10.59 -23.18
CA ILE A 269 2.25 10.06 -24.54
C ILE A 269 2.04 8.53 -24.47
N GLU A 270 1.06 8.02 -25.22
CA GLU A 270 0.75 6.59 -25.27
C GLU A 270 1.97 5.79 -25.76
N GLN A 271 2.57 5.00 -24.86
CA GLN A 271 3.77 4.21 -25.17
C GLN A 271 3.45 2.78 -25.64
N SER A 272 4.38 2.18 -26.38
CA SER A 272 4.25 0.84 -26.97
C SER A 272 4.37 -0.33 -25.97
N SER A 273 4.64 -0.06 -24.69
CA SER A 273 4.73 -1.06 -23.62
C SER A 273 4.05 -0.58 -22.33
N THR A 274 3.67 -1.52 -21.47
CA THR A 274 3.34 -1.30 -20.05
C THR A 274 3.55 -2.63 -19.30
N VAL A 275 3.45 -2.61 -17.97
CA VAL A 275 3.51 -3.83 -17.15
C VAL A 275 2.25 -4.68 -17.42
N GLN A 276 2.43 -5.95 -17.81
CA GLN A 276 1.30 -6.83 -18.15
C GLN A 276 0.50 -7.21 -16.91
N VAL A 277 -0.76 -6.79 -16.82
CA VAL A 277 -1.70 -7.24 -15.77
C VAL A 277 -2.42 -8.52 -16.23
N LYS A 278 -2.37 -9.59 -15.42
CA LYS A 278 -3.03 -10.86 -15.74
C LYS A 278 -3.58 -11.60 -14.51
N ASN A 279 -4.60 -12.43 -14.69
CA ASN A 279 -5.21 -13.28 -13.66
C ASN A 279 -5.62 -12.49 -12.40
N VAL A 280 -6.56 -11.55 -12.54
CA VAL A 280 -7.04 -10.70 -11.44
C VAL A 280 -8.48 -11.06 -11.09
N VAL A 281 -8.73 -11.45 -9.84
CA VAL A 281 -10.05 -11.84 -9.34
C VAL A 281 -10.55 -10.82 -8.33
N TYR A 282 -11.73 -10.25 -8.58
CA TYR A 282 -12.50 -9.45 -7.64
C TYR A 282 -13.71 -10.27 -7.19
N GLN A 283 -13.71 -10.76 -5.96
CA GLN A 283 -14.71 -11.71 -5.45
C GLN A 283 -15.42 -11.19 -4.20
N ASN A 284 -16.75 -11.24 -4.18
CA ASN A 284 -17.60 -10.84 -3.03
C ASN A 284 -17.29 -9.40 -2.58
N ILE A 285 -17.29 -8.44 -3.50
CA ILE A 285 -17.06 -7.02 -3.20
C ILE A 285 -18.40 -6.29 -3.15
N LYS A 286 -18.74 -5.67 -2.02
CA LYS A 286 -20.01 -4.97 -1.82
C LYS A 286 -19.80 -3.57 -1.25
N GLY A 287 -20.67 -2.62 -1.59
CA GLY A 287 -20.59 -1.30 -0.94
C GLY A 287 -21.18 -0.13 -1.69
N THR A 288 -20.79 1.07 -1.25
CA THR A 288 -21.27 2.36 -1.77
C THR A 288 -20.13 3.20 -2.35
N SER A 289 -20.35 3.71 -3.57
CA SER A 289 -19.45 4.62 -4.28
C SER A 289 -19.80 6.09 -3.98
N ALA A 290 -18.79 6.91 -3.72
CA ALA A 290 -18.93 8.37 -3.63
C ALA A 290 -18.92 9.06 -5.01
N SER A 291 -18.44 8.38 -6.07
CA SER A 291 -18.53 8.86 -7.46
C SER A 291 -19.52 8.04 -8.29
N ASN A 292 -19.77 8.47 -9.53
CA ASN A 292 -20.58 7.72 -10.50
C ASN A 292 -19.82 6.55 -11.18
N VAL A 293 -18.48 6.51 -11.16
CA VAL A 293 -17.69 5.40 -11.73
C VAL A 293 -17.27 4.48 -10.58
N ALA A 294 -17.97 3.36 -10.42
CA ALA A 294 -17.67 2.42 -9.35
C ALA A 294 -16.60 1.37 -9.75
N ILE A 295 -16.49 1.08 -11.05
CA ILE A 295 -15.51 0.14 -11.60
C ILE A 295 -14.81 0.85 -12.77
N TYR A 296 -13.49 0.97 -12.70
CA TYR A 296 -12.66 1.56 -13.74
C TYR A 296 -11.53 0.59 -14.07
N LEU A 297 -11.60 -0.03 -15.25
CA LEU A 297 -10.62 -0.99 -15.74
C LEU A 297 -10.06 -0.46 -17.05
N ASP A 298 -9.09 0.46 -16.96
CA ASP A 298 -8.44 1.07 -18.12
C ASP A 298 -7.09 0.40 -18.38
N CYS A 299 -7.15 -0.65 -19.21
CA CYS A 299 -6.00 -1.42 -19.59
C CYS A 299 -5.35 -0.84 -20.86
N SER A 300 -4.07 -1.11 -21.08
CA SER A 300 -3.36 -0.59 -22.25
C SER A 300 -3.80 -1.27 -23.55
N LYS A 301 -3.80 -0.54 -24.67
CA LYS A 301 -3.96 -1.15 -26.01
C LYS A 301 -2.78 -2.05 -26.37
N SER A 302 -1.57 -1.70 -25.94
CA SER A 302 -0.32 -2.42 -26.26
C SER A 302 -0.05 -3.63 -25.36
N SER A 303 -0.65 -3.68 -24.16
CA SER A 303 -0.63 -4.87 -23.29
C SER A 303 -1.96 -5.02 -22.54
N PRO A 304 -3.04 -5.41 -23.24
CA PRO A 304 -4.39 -5.59 -22.68
C PRO A 304 -4.38 -6.45 -21.42
N CYS A 305 -5.23 -6.16 -20.44
CA CYS A 305 -5.37 -7.00 -19.25
C CYS A 305 -5.89 -8.39 -19.65
N GLN A 306 -5.36 -9.46 -19.04
CA GLN A 306 -5.72 -10.84 -19.41
C GLN A 306 -6.36 -11.59 -18.24
N GLY A 307 -7.58 -12.09 -18.40
CA GLY A 307 -8.23 -12.88 -17.35
C GLY A 307 -8.58 -12.05 -16.12
N ILE A 308 -9.52 -11.12 -16.27
CA ILE A 308 -10.14 -10.42 -15.13
C ILE A 308 -11.46 -11.11 -14.81
N VAL A 309 -11.67 -11.48 -13.55
CA VAL A 309 -12.92 -12.10 -13.08
C VAL A 309 -13.61 -11.16 -12.10
N LEU A 310 -14.85 -10.77 -12.41
CA LEU A 310 -15.75 -10.08 -11.50
C LEU A 310 -16.78 -11.09 -10.95
N GLN A 311 -16.63 -11.50 -9.69
CA GLN A 311 -17.51 -12.46 -9.04
C GLN A 311 -18.24 -11.83 -7.85
N ASN A 312 -19.58 -11.85 -7.85
CA ASN A 312 -20.40 -11.32 -6.75
C ASN A 312 -19.99 -9.87 -6.34
N VAL A 313 -19.87 -8.98 -7.33
CA VAL A 313 -19.54 -7.56 -7.13
C VAL A 313 -20.84 -6.74 -7.12
N LYS A 314 -21.17 -6.06 -6.01
CA LYS A 314 -22.39 -5.24 -5.88
C LYS A 314 -22.06 -3.87 -5.28
N LEU A 315 -21.77 -2.92 -6.15
CA LEU A 315 -21.50 -1.52 -5.82
C LEU A 315 -22.71 -0.67 -6.23
N VAL A 316 -23.14 0.23 -5.34
CA VAL A 316 -24.23 1.19 -5.60
C VAL A 316 -23.77 2.62 -5.33
N ARG A 317 -24.52 3.64 -5.75
CA ARG A 317 -24.20 5.04 -5.41
C ARG A 317 -24.53 5.30 -3.93
N LYS A 318 -23.69 6.05 -3.21
CA LYS A 318 -24.08 6.63 -1.91
C LYS A 318 -25.07 7.78 -2.13
N GLY A 319 -26.29 7.62 -1.65
CA GLY A 319 -27.39 8.57 -1.88
C GLY A 319 -28.11 8.26 -3.19
N GLU A 320 -28.64 9.29 -3.84
CA GLU A 320 -29.38 9.15 -5.09
C GLU A 320 -28.48 8.91 -6.32
N GLY A 321 -29.08 8.36 -7.37
CA GLY A 321 -28.43 8.07 -8.64
C GLY A 321 -27.88 6.64 -8.74
N SER A 322 -27.20 6.38 -9.86
CA SER A 322 -26.61 5.07 -10.18
C SER A 322 -25.09 5.15 -10.31
N VAL A 323 -24.46 3.99 -10.37
CA VAL A 323 -23.04 3.84 -10.70
C VAL A 323 -22.89 3.15 -12.05
N LYS A 324 -21.80 3.43 -12.75
CA LYS A 324 -21.40 2.78 -14.01
C LYS A 324 -20.02 2.14 -13.87
N ALA A 325 -19.71 1.28 -14.83
CA ALA A 325 -18.38 0.75 -15.05
C ALA A 325 -17.79 1.31 -16.37
N THR A 326 -16.48 1.55 -16.39
CA THR A 326 -15.70 1.84 -17.61
C THR A 326 -14.65 0.74 -17.73
N CYS A 327 -14.61 0.03 -18.86
CA CYS A 327 -13.77 -1.16 -19.02
C CYS A 327 -13.21 -1.23 -20.45
N ASN A 328 -11.90 -1.04 -20.60
CA ASN A 328 -11.19 -0.89 -21.86
C ASN A 328 -10.08 -1.92 -21.98
N ASN A 329 -9.86 -2.48 -23.18
CA ASN A 329 -8.72 -3.37 -23.51
C ASN A 329 -8.54 -4.56 -22.54
N ILE A 330 -9.60 -5.34 -22.31
CA ILE A 330 -9.57 -6.54 -21.48
C ILE A 330 -9.81 -7.77 -22.34
N VAL A 331 -8.85 -8.70 -22.36
CA VAL A 331 -8.98 -10.03 -22.94
C VAL A 331 -9.49 -10.97 -21.84
N ASN A 332 -10.60 -11.67 -22.12
CA ASN A 332 -11.27 -12.57 -21.18
C ASN A 332 -11.69 -11.88 -19.86
N LEU A 333 -12.67 -10.97 -19.95
CA LEU A 333 -13.40 -10.46 -18.79
C LEU A 333 -14.56 -11.42 -18.44
N GLU A 334 -14.43 -12.16 -17.34
CA GLU A 334 -15.47 -13.06 -16.84
C GLU A 334 -16.36 -12.36 -15.79
N LYS A 335 -17.65 -12.69 -15.79
CA LYS A 335 -18.66 -12.18 -14.84
C LYS A 335 -19.39 -13.37 -14.22
N VAL A 336 -19.26 -13.56 -12.90
CA VAL A 336 -19.79 -14.74 -12.19
C VAL A 336 -20.75 -14.30 -11.07
N GLY A 337 -21.97 -14.82 -11.08
CA GLY A 337 -23.00 -14.43 -10.11
C GLY A 337 -23.45 -12.98 -10.29
N THR A 338 -23.73 -12.28 -9.18
CA THR A 338 -24.23 -10.89 -9.24
C THR A 338 -23.08 -9.92 -9.55
N VAL A 339 -23.16 -9.19 -10.67
CA VAL A 339 -22.20 -8.11 -10.99
C VAL A 339 -22.95 -6.82 -11.28
N SER A 340 -22.71 -5.78 -10.48
CA SER A 340 -23.27 -4.44 -10.63
C SER A 340 -22.29 -3.39 -10.08
N PRO A 341 -21.95 -2.33 -10.85
CA PRO A 341 -22.36 -2.09 -12.24
C PRO A 341 -21.68 -3.06 -13.22
N LEU A 342 -22.27 -3.23 -14.41
CA LEU A 342 -21.72 -4.08 -15.46
C LEU A 342 -20.77 -3.27 -16.35
N CYS A 343 -19.59 -3.82 -16.64
CA CYS A 343 -18.79 -3.37 -17.79
C CYS A 343 -19.64 -3.40 -19.07
N PRO A 344 -19.64 -2.33 -19.89
CA PRO A 344 -20.25 -2.32 -21.21
C PRO A 344 -19.80 -3.52 -22.04
N GLN A 345 -20.67 -4.04 -22.90
CA GLN A 345 -20.23 -5.02 -23.91
C GLN A 345 -19.43 -4.26 -24.98
N SER A 346 -18.23 -4.74 -25.29
CA SER A 346 -17.49 -4.30 -26.45
C SER A 346 -18.26 -4.70 -27.71
N HIS A 347 -18.74 -3.73 -28.48
CA HIS A 347 -19.27 -3.99 -29.82
C HIS A 347 -18.13 -4.42 -30.74
N SER A 348 -17.85 -5.73 -30.79
CA SER A 348 -16.97 -6.31 -31.78
C SER A 348 -17.67 -6.26 -33.15
N GLN A 349 -17.39 -5.22 -33.94
CA GLN A 349 -17.75 -5.18 -35.36
C GLN A 349 -16.88 -6.21 -36.12
N PHE A 350 -17.25 -7.48 -36.04
CA PHE A 350 -16.92 -8.46 -37.07
C PHE A 350 -18.03 -8.43 -38.13
N GLU A 351 -18.04 -7.37 -38.94
CA GLU A 351 -18.77 -7.42 -40.20
C GLU A 351 -18.03 -8.39 -41.13
N PHE A 352 -18.60 -9.59 -41.29
CA PHE A 352 -18.20 -10.51 -42.35
C PHE A 352 -18.56 -9.89 -43.70
N VAL A 353 -17.61 -9.19 -44.32
CA VAL A 353 -17.70 -8.80 -45.73
C VAL A 353 -17.53 -10.06 -46.59
N ASN A 354 -18.63 -10.80 -46.75
CA ASN A 354 -18.76 -11.83 -47.77
C ASN A 354 -18.92 -11.17 -49.14
N SER A 355 -17.83 -10.80 -49.78
CA SER A 355 -17.82 -10.51 -51.23
C SER A 355 -17.96 -11.82 -52.01
N LYS A 356 -18.99 -11.90 -52.85
CA LYS A 356 -19.17 -12.96 -53.86
C LYS A 356 -18.18 -12.83 -55.01
#